data_AF-A0A086K9C7-F1
#
_entry.id   AF-A0A086K9C7-F1
#
_cell.length_a   1.000
_cell.length_b   1.000
_cell.length_c   1.000
_cell.angle_alpha   90.00
_cell.angle_beta   90.00
_cell.angle_gamma   90.00
#
_symmetry.space_group_name_H-M   'P 1'
#
loop_
_entity.id
_entity.type
_entity.pdbx_description
1 polymer ?
#
loop_
_entity_poly.entity_id
_entity_poly.type
_entity_poly.pdbx_seq_one_letter_code
_entity_poly.pdbx_strand_id
1 'polypeptide(L)'
;MSSVPSSFTSREDARKAKELEEARKAGTAEPEKDEEGNAINPHIPQYISKAPWYLNQQKPGLKHQRFVPGEKEDIRLWYERGRKREGAAAKKTKFEKGACANCGAKTHSEKECVERPRSKKAKFTQSNLCADEEVFEDLKLSYDGKRDRYAGYDPSEYKWVIRAYELAEIERKRRKALELEKQILTVKRGSKRRRRAGKEGDAHTQNTVQQKDEKKKKEKEKEKEKEKEKKKEKTAGEENAEAEAEGSDSGEEKDSGTSDSGTSDSDSDSGDSSDEDVKQHDFDQTSAPVACSDDRFRINTKNLRIREDTAKYLLNLDINSAFYDPKSRSMRGNPFEHLKEEEQALFKGDNCARKTGDVLKAQQLQLFAWEAYKHGAQVHFNAQPTQLEKLYQEHVDRKKELEEEKKNALLNKYGGKEHLNADPRMLLAQTEVYVEYSRDGNIAKGRNRVLIKSKYEEDAYVGNHTSVFGSWYNLATQKWGFKCCRQTDFAADCTGRQEDAITEESIGLTKAASSSSDRAAVGDEKNLGEGESTEKGGKEVSPAH
;
A
#
# COMPACT_ATOMS: atom_id res chain seq x y z
N MET A 1 77.30 -1.51 19.95
CA MET A 1 77.53 -1.17 18.53
C MET A 1 76.56 -2.00 17.70
N SER A 2 75.46 -1.40 17.26
CA SER A 2 74.46 -2.03 16.41
C SER A 2 74.98 -2.11 14.99
N SER A 3 75.14 -3.32 14.46
CA SER A 3 75.57 -3.56 13.08
C SER A 3 74.54 -2.99 12.11
N VAL A 4 74.98 -2.06 11.26
CA VAL A 4 74.20 -1.57 10.11
C VAL A 4 74.01 -2.75 9.14
N PRO A 5 72.78 -3.20 8.82
CA PRO A 5 72.62 -4.28 7.85
C PRO A 5 72.95 -3.74 6.46
N SER A 6 74.02 -4.27 5.85
CA SER A 6 74.38 -3.98 4.47
C SER A 6 73.37 -4.64 3.52
N SER A 7 72.34 -3.90 3.11
CA SER A 7 71.33 -4.37 2.15
C SER A 7 71.86 -4.27 0.72
N PHE A 8 72.77 -5.16 0.31
CA PHE A 8 73.05 -5.36 -1.11
C PHE A 8 71.97 -6.28 -1.69
N THR A 9 70.96 -5.71 -2.34
CA THR A 9 70.00 -6.49 -3.11
C THR A 9 70.67 -7.00 -4.39
N SER A 10 70.56 -8.29 -4.68
CA SER A 10 71.10 -8.83 -5.93
C SER A 10 70.37 -8.18 -7.13
N ARG A 11 71.06 -8.02 -8.26
CA ARG A 11 70.46 -7.45 -9.48
C ARG A 11 69.24 -8.25 -9.94
N GLU A 12 69.23 -9.55 -9.67
CA GLU A 12 68.10 -10.44 -9.96
C GLU A 12 66.92 -10.17 -9.04
N ASP A 13 67.15 -9.99 -7.73
CA ASP A 13 66.09 -9.67 -6.77
C ASP A 13 65.50 -8.27 -7.02
N ALA A 14 66.32 -7.31 -7.43
CA ALA A 14 65.85 -5.99 -7.83
C ALA A 14 64.99 -6.03 -9.10
N ARG A 15 65.30 -6.92 -10.06
CA ARG A 15 64.45 -7.17 -11.24
C ARG A 15 63.14 -7.84 -10.83
N LYS A 16 63.20 -8.92 -10.05
CA LYS A 16 62.02 -9.63 -9.54
C LYS A 16 61.09 -8.71 -8.75
N ALA A 17 61.63 -7.81 -7.93
CA ALA A 17 60.84 -6.83 -7.18
C ALA A 17 60.11 -5.83 -8.09
N LYS A 18 60.78 -5.36 -9.17
CA LYS A 18 60.15 -4.48 -10.18
C LYS A 18 59.09 -5.21 -10.98
N GLU A 19 59.37 -6.43 -11.44
CA GLU A 19 58.41 -7.26 -12.16
C GLU A 19 57.18 -7.58 -11.28
N LEU A 20 57.38 -7.84 -9.99
CA LEU A 20 56.29 -8.00 -9.02
C LEU A 20 55.48 -6.71 -8.85
N GLU A 21 56.14 -5.55 -8.77
CA GLU A 21 55.45 -4.26 -8.67
C GLU A 21 54.65 -3.94 -9.94
N GLU A 22 55.20 -4.22 -11.12
CA GLU A 22 54.51 -4.09 -12.40
C GLU A 22 53.32 -5.04 -12.50
N ALA A 23 53.48 -6.30 -12.09
CA ALA A 23 52.41 -7.28 -12.03
C ALA A 23 51.31 -6.87 -11.04
N ARG A 24 51.67 -6.26 -9.90
CA ARG A 24 50.72 -5.70 -8.93
C ARG A 24 50.00 -4.48 -9.49
N LYS A 25 50.71 -3.59 -10.17
CA LYS A 25 50.16 -2.41 -10.85
C LYS A 25 49.23 -2.81 -12.00
N ALA A 26 49.49 -3.95 -12.64
CA ALA A 26 48.62 -4.57 -13.64
C ALA A 26 47.45 -5.36 -13.02
N GLY A 27 47.38 -5.49 -11.69
CA GLY A 27 46.34 -6.26 -10.99
C GLY A 27 46.44 -7.77 -11.15
N THR A 28 47.56 -8.30 -11.67
CA THR A 28 47.81 -9.74 -11.84
C THR A 28 48.36 -10.38 -10.55
N ALA A 29 49.09 -9.61 -9.75
CA ALA A 29 49.65 -10.06 -8.47
C ALA A 29 48.95 -9.37 -7.28
N GLU A 30 48.88 -10.08 -6.15
CA GLU A 30 48.28 -9.55 -4.93
C GLU A 30 49.06 -8.33 -4.39
N PRO A 31 48.36 -7.29 -3.89
CA PRO A 31 48.98 -6.10 -3.32
C PRO A 31 49.82 -6.43 -2.08
N GLU A 32 50.85 -5.61 -1.82
CA GLU A 32 51.62 -5.71 -0.58
C GLU A 32 50.72 -5.45 0.63
N LYS A 33 50.90 -6.20 1.71
CA LYS A 33 50.18 -5.98 2.97
C LYS A 33 51.10 -5.29 3.98
N ASP A 34 50.56 -4.32 4.70
CA ASP A 34 51.27 -3.62 5.78
C ASP A 34 51.38 -4.48 7.06
N GLU A 35 51.94 -3.92 8.13
CA GLU A 35 52.02 -4.56 9.46
C GLU A 35 50.65 -4.83 10.10
N GLU A 36 49.61 -4.08 9.71
CA GLU A 36 48.24 -4.17 10.21
C GLU A 36 47.38 -5.11 9.34
N GLY A 37 47.95 -5.67 8.27
CA GLY A 37 47.27 -6.56 7.32
C GLY A 37 46.47 -5.86 6.22
N ASN A 38 46.50 -4.53 6.14
CA ASN A 38 45.84 -3.75 5.09
C ASN A 38 46.63 -3.83 3.79
N ALA A 39 45.90 -3.95 2.67
CA ALA A 39 46.49 -3.91 1.34
C ALA A 39 46.96 -2.49 0.99
N ILE A 40 48.24 -2.35 0.64
CA ILE A 40 48.84 -1.13 0.10
C ILE A 40 48.54 -1.06 -1.38
N ASN A 41 47.90 0.02 -1.82
CA ASN A 41 47.61 0.24 -3.23
C ASN A 41 48.92 0.26 -4.05
N PRO A 42 49.11 -0.64 -5.04
CA PRO A 42 50.33 -0.73 -5.86
C PRO A 42 50.63 0.52 -6.71
N HIS A 43 49.65 1.40 -6.90
CA HIS A 43 49.82 2.65 -7.63
C HIS A 43 50.39 3.78 -6.75
N ILE A 44 50.53 3.57 -5.42
CA ILE A 44 51.22 4.52 -4.54
C ILE A 44 52.72 4.46 -4.87
N PRO A 45 53.35 5.58 -5.25
CA PRO A 45 54.76 5.56 -5.60
C PRO A 45 55.63 5.17 -4.40
N GLN A 46 56.72 4.45 -4.68
CA GLN A 46 57.58 3.84 -3.65
C GLN A 46 58.08 4.81 -2.56
N TYR A 47 58.31 6.08 -2.89
CA TYR A 47 58.80 7.07 -1.93
C TYR A 47 57.75 7.49 -0.89
N ILE A 48 56.47 7.21 -1.13
CA ILE A 48 55.37 7.44 -0.17
C ILE A 48 55.11 6.17 0.67
N SER A 49 55.24 4.98 0.06
CA SER A 49 54.97 3.71 0.76
C SER A 49 56.14 3.24 1.64
N LYS A 50 57.38 3.54 1.26
CA LYS A 50 58.57 3.22 2.05
C LYS A 50 58.76 4.23 3.16
N ALA A 51 58.70 3.75 4.40
CA ALA A 51 58.94 4.59 5.56
C ALA A 51 60.40 5.11 5.58
N PRO A 52 60.62 6.40 5.90
CA PRO A 52 61.95 6.94 6.13
C PRO A 52 62.69 6.22 7.26
N TRP A 53 64.03 6.20 7.18
CA TRP A 53 64.89 5.51 8.13
C TRP A 53 64.68 5.92 9.61
N TYR A 54 64.32 7.18 9.88
CA TYR A 54 64.11 7.69 11.24
C TYR A 54 62.83 7.18 11.92
N LEU A 55 61.93 6.54 11.17
CA LEU A 55 60.71 5.89 11.72
C LEU A 55 60.93 4.41 12.06
N ASN A 56 62.09 3.83 11.75
CA ASN A 56 62.48 2.44 12.07
C ASN A 56 61.46 1.35 11.67
N GLN A 57 60.61 1.60 10.67
CA GLN A 57 59.68 0.61 10.13
C GLN A 57 60.41 -0.25 9.08
N GLN A 58 60.46 -1.57 9.29
CA GLN A 58 61.16 -2.50 8.39
C GLN A 58 60.30 -2.93 7.19
N LYS A 59 58.98 -2.81 7.30
CA LYS A 59 58.02 -3.13 6.24
C LYS A 59 57.46 -1.86 5.58
N PRO A 60 57.14 -1.88 4.27
CA PRO A 60 56.42 -0.79 3.64
C PRO A 60 55.05 -0.60 4.32
N GLY A 61 54.65 0.65 4.51
CA GLY A 61 53.43 0.96 5.26
C GLY A 61 53.11 2.44 5.25
N LEU A 62 51.82 2.79 5.27
CA LEU A 62 51.35 4.17 5.16
C LEU A 62 51.18 4.87 6.52
N LYS A 63 51.60 4.24 7.61
CA LYS A 63 51.45 4.75 8.98
C LYS A 63 52.16 6.09 9.19
N HIS A 64 53.33 6.28 8.58
CA HIS A 64 54.10 7.52 8.67
C HIS A 64 53.49 8.69 7.87
N GLN A 65 52.56 8.41 6.95
CA GLN A 65 51.81 9.42 6.20
C GLN A 65 50.49 9.80 6.89
N ARG A 66 50.05 9.03 7.89
CA ARG A 66 48.86 9.37 8.67
C ARG A 66 49.12 10.61 9.50
N PHE A 67 48.13 11.50 9.53
CA PHE A 67 48.20 12.72 10.32
C PHE A 67 48.30 12.38 11.80
N VAL A 68 49.30 12.97 12.48
CA VAL A 68 49.40 12.96 13.94
C VAL A 68 48.74 14.24 14.44
N PRO A 69 47.55 14.18 15.05
CA PRO A 69 46.88 15.37 15.55
C PRO A 69 47.71 16.00 16.66
N GLY A 70 48.03 17.29 16.49
CA GLY A 70 48.46 18.12 17.62
C GLY A 70 47.31 18.29 18.60
N GLU A 71 47.62 18.32 19.90
CA GLU A 71 46.65 18.54 20.97
C GLU A 71 45.97 19.91 20.77
N LYS A 72 44.73 19.88 20.29
CA LYS A 72 43.85 21.05 20.18
C LYS A 72 42.72 20.87 21.17
N GLU A 73 42.38 21.95 21.86
CA GLU A 73 41.27 21.95 22.81
C GLU A 73 39.93 22.04 22.06
N ASP A 74 38.89 21.45 22.66
CA ASP A 74 37.55 21.43 22.11
C ASP A 74 36.93 22.84 22.08
N ILE A 75 36.16 23.13 21.02
CA ILE A 75 35.48 24.42 20.80
C ILE A 75 34.49 24.77 21.93
N ARG A 76 34.02 23.76 22.68
CA ARG A 76 33.10 23.94 23.81
C ARG A 76 33.77 24.58 25.02
N LEU A 77 35.09 24.45 25.15
CA LEU A 77 35.85 25.07 26.22
C LEU A 77 36.04 26.54 25.87
N TRP A 78 35.44 27.41 26.67
CA TRP A 78 35.56 28.85 26.52
C TRP A 78 35.81 29.50 27.88
N TYR A 79 36.38 30.70 27.86
CA TYR A 79 36.64 31.47 29.07
C TYR A 79 35.32 31.75 29.82
N GLU A 80 35.22 31.28 31.06
CA GLU A 80 34.08 31.60 31.93
C GLU A 80 34.19 33.04 32.41
N ARG A 81 33.41 33.93 31.80
CA ARG A 81 33.45 35.36 32.12
C ARG A 81 32.92 35.59 33.54
N GLY A 82 33.74 36.22 34.39
CA GLY A 82 33.32 36.66 35.73
C GLY A 82 33.27 35.53 36.78
N ARG A 83 33.83 34.36 36.48
CA ARG A 83 33.97 33.30 37.48
C ARG A 83 34.95 33.75 38.58
N LYS A 84 34.50 33.68 39.83
CA LYS A 84 35.32 33.99 41.00
C LYS A 84 36.00 32.71 41.46
N ARG A 85 37.27 32.80 41.86
CA ARG A 85 38.02 31.64 42.38
C ARG A 85 37.25 30.97 43.52
N GLU A 86 37.18 29.64 43.53
CA GLU A 86 36.51 28.90 44.60
C GLU A 86 37.16 29.24 45.97
N GLY A 87 36.34 29.74 46.91
CA GLY A 87 36.78 30.32 48.19
C GLY A 87 36.95 31.86 48.21
N ALA A 88 37.03 32.53 47.07
CA ALA A 88 37.11 34.00 46.96
C ALA A 88 35.73 34.70 46.98
N ALA A 89 34.63 33.94 46.98
CA ALA A 89 33.28 34.47 47.17
C ALA A 89 33.04 35.01 48.60
N ALA A 90 33.86 34.61 49.57
CA ALA A 90 33.91 35.26 50.88
C ALA A 90 34.47 36.69 50.69
N LYS A 91 33.65 37.69 51.02
CA LYS A 91 34.06 39.11 50.92
C LYS A 91 35.36 39.30 51.68
N LYS A 92 36.42 39.72 50.97
CA LYS A 92 37.68 40.11 51.60
C LYS A 92 37.40 41.24 52.58
N THR A 93 37.83 41.08 53.82
CA THR A 93 37.66 42.10 54.88
C THR A 93 38.88 42.99 55.05
N LYS A 94 40.03 42.56 54.52
CA LYS A 94 41.31 43.25 54.63
C LYS A 94 41.98 43.34 53.27
N PHE A 95 42.67 44.45 53.05
CA PHE A 95 43.49 44.66 51.88
C PHE A 95 44.75 43.79 51.93
N GLU A 96 45.01 43.04 50.87
CA GLU A 96 46.17 42.15 50.78
C GLU A 96 47.31 42.83 50.02
N LYS A 97 48.56 42.60 50.45
CA LYS A 97 49.74 43.14 49.75
C LYS A 97 49.83 42.54 48.34
N GLY A 98 50.08 43.39 47.34
CA GLY A 98 50.11 42.99 45.92
C GLY A 98 48.76 43.06 45.21
N ALA A 99 47.66 43.37 45.91
CA ALA A 99 46.37 43.62 45.28
C ALA A 99 46.30 45.01 44.63
N CYS A 100 45.41 45.16 43.65
CA CYS A 100 45.08 46.43 43.01
C CYS A 100 44.72 47.49 44.05
N ALA A 101 45.41 48.63 44.05
CA ALA A 101 45.17 49.68 45.03
C ALA A 101 43.74 50.23 44.96
N ASN A 102 43.15 50.28 43.75
CA ASN A 102 41.81 50.79 43.54
C ASN A 102 40.74 49.82 44.05
N CYS A 103 40.65 48.58 43.58
CA CYS A 103 39.55 47.63 43.89
C CYS A 103 39.86 46.61 45.01
N GLY A 104 41.13 46.26 45.22
CA GLY A 104 41.56 45.24 46.19
C GLY A 104 41.62 43.79 45.68
N ALA A 105 41.40 43.56 44.38
CA ALA A 105 41.60 42.24 43.74
C ALA A 105 43.08 42.00 43.41
N LYS A 106 43.54 40.74 43.45
CA LYS A 106 44.92 40.33 43.14
C LYS A 106 45.18 40.00 41.67
N THR A 107 44.13 39.92 40.85
CA THR A 107 44.23 39.43 39.46
C THR A 107 44.79 40.44 38.47
N HIS A 108 44.74 41.73 38.79
CA HIS A 108 45.12 42.81 37.88
C HIS A 108 45.78 43.98 38.62
N SER A 109 46.44 44.85 37.86
CA SER A 109 47.11 46.05 38.38
C SER A 109 46.14 47.24 38.54
N GLU A 110 46.58 48.33 39.17
CA GLU A 110 45.72 49.53 39.31
C GLU A 110 45.29 50.13 37.95
N LYS A 111 46.14 50.03 36.93
CA LYS A 111 45.90 50.61 35.61
C LYS A 111 44.87 49.83 34.80
N GLU A 112 44.79 48.52 35.02
CA GLU A 112 43.88 47.60 34.33
C GLU A 112 42.59 47.35 35.13
N CYS A 113 42.35 48.16 36.16
CA CYS A 113 41.20 48.03 37.02
C CYS A 113 39.90 48.37 36.29
N VAL A 114 39.01 47.38 36.18
CA VAL A 114 37.67 47.51 35.57
C VAL A 114 36.72 48.34 36.46
N GLU A 115 36.95 48.33 37.77
CA GLU A 115 36.19 49.16 38.71
C GLU A 115 36.53 50.64 38.57
N ARG A 116 35.51 51.48 38.72
CA ARG A 116 35.65 52.94 38.58
C ARG A 116 36.77 53.47 39.49
N PRO A 117 37.69 54.32 39.00
CA PRO A 117 38.76 54.90 39.83
C PRO A 117 38.19 55.65 41.04
N ARG A 118 38.54 55.20 42.25
CA ARG A 118 38.09 55.81 43.50
C ARG A 118 38.99 56.97 43.90
N SER A 119 38.40 58.06 44.41
CA SER A 119 39.14 59.19 44.98
C SER A 119 39.97 58.78 46.21
N LYS A 120 39.38 57.95 47.08
CA LYS A 120 40.07 57.24 48.17
C LYS A 120 40.13 55.75 47.81
N LYS A 121 41.33 55.28 47.48
CA LYS A 121 41.61 53.91 47.03
C LYS A 121 41.34 52.88 48.15
N ALA A 122 40.92 51.65 47.80
CA ALA A 122 40.69 50.58 48.78
C ALA A 122 41.93 50.24 49.61
N LYS A 123 43.14 50.47 49.09
CA LYS A 123 44.38 50.32 49.86
C LYS A 123 44.36 51.11 51.17
N PHE A 124 43.72 52.27 51.19
CA PHE A 124 43.66 53.15 52.36
C PHE A 124 42.35 53.01 53.15
N THR A 125 41.23 52.74 52.48
CA THR A 125 39.91 52.67 53.15
C THR A 125 39.51 51.27 53.59
N GLN A 126 40.16 50.22 53.08
CA GLN A 126 39.84 48.79 53.30
C GLN A 126 38.37 48.41 53.08
N SER A 127 37.60 49.29 52.42
CA SER A 127 36.17 49.15 52.20
C SER A 127 35.87 48.76 50.75
N ASN A 128 34.82 47.96 50.55
CA ASN A 128 34.39 47.47 49.23
C ASN A 128 35.55 46.82 48.45
N LEU A 129 36.07 45.70 48.99
CA LEU A 129 37.11 44.89 48.38
C LEU A 129 36.47 43.88 47.41
N CYS A 130 36.94 43.87 46.17
CA CYS A 130 36.47 42.92 45.17
C CYS A 130 37.05 41.51 45.41
N ALA A 131 36.30 40.49 44.99
CA ALA A 131 36.78 39.11 44.96
C ALA A 131 37.83 38.93 43.87
N ASP A 132 38.69 37.93 44.01
CA ASP A 132 39.63 37.56 42.96
C ASP A 132 38.92 36.75 41.87
N GLU A 133 39.06 37.19 40.63
CA GLU A 133 38.64 36.47 39.43
C GLU A 133 39.59 35.27 39.18
N GLU A 134 39.10 34.25 38.49
CA GLU A 134 39.97 33.17 38.02
C GLU A 134 40.66 33.59 36.73
N VAL A 135 41.99 33.48 36.69
CA VAL A 135 42.79 33.76 35.49
C VAL A 135 42.89 32.46 34.69
N PHE A 136 42.35 32.45 33.48
CA PHE A 136 42.42 31.31 32.57
C PHE A 136 43.71 31.33 31.75
N GLU A 137 44.24 30.14 31.43
CA GLU A 137 45.33 29.98 30.46
C GLU A 137 44.82 30.22 29.03
N ASP A 138 45.72 30.60 28.12
CA ASP A 138 45.38 30.84 26.71
C ASP A 138 44.92 29.53 26.04
N LEU A 139 43.63 29.45 25.71
CA LEU A 139 43.02 28.30 25.05
C LEU A 139 43.66 28.07 23.67
N LYS A 140 44.10 26.84 23.40
CA LYS A 140 44.72 26.43 22.12
C LYS A 140 43.66 26.01 21.10
N LEU A 141 42.84 26.99 20.71
CA LEU A 141 41.75 26.81 19.74
C LEU A 141 42.23 26.93 18.28
N SER A 142 41.44 26.34 17.36
CA SER A 142 41.60 26.52 15.91
C SER A 142 41.28 27.95 15.48
N TYR A 143 41.57 28.29 14.21
CA TYR A 143 41.23 29.60 13.65
C TYR A 143 39.72 29.87 13.73
N ASP A 144 38.89 28.88 13.37
CA ASP A 144 37.44 28.97 13.46
C ASP A 144 36.97 29.05 14.92
N GLY A 145 37.58 28.26 15.82
CA GLY A 145 37.25 28.31 17.25
C GLY A 145 37.51 29.67 17.90
N LYS A 146 38.62 30.35 17.54
CA LYS A 146 38.91 31.71 18.05
C LYS A 146 37.96 32.79 17.52
N ARG A 147 37.38 32.57 16.34
CA ARG A 147 36.52 33.53 15.63
C ARG A 147 35.04 33.16 15.70
N ASP A 148 34.70 32.11 16.43
CA ASP A 148 33.33 31.70 16.56
C ASP A 148 32.53 32.80 17.28
N ARG A 149 31.51 33.31 16.60
CA ARG A 149 30.62 34.33 17.14
C ARG A 149 29.84 33.79 18.35
N TYR A 150 29.59 32.49 18.39
CA TYR A 150 28.85 31.81 19.44
C TYR A 150 29.77 31.18 20.50
N ALA A 151 31.03 31.60 20.55
CA ALA A 151 31.96 31.14 21.58
C ALA A 151 31.44 31.49 23.00
N GLY A 152 31.26 30.45 23.83
CA GLY A 152 30.68 30.57 25.17
C GLY A 152 29.15 30.74 25.21
N TYR A 153 28.44 30.42 24.14
CA TYR A 153 26.97 30.43 24.12
C TYR A 153 26.38 29.33 25.01
N ASP A 154 25.52 29.71 25.97
CA ASP A 154 24.76 28.74 26.78
C ASP A 154 23.52 28.27 26.01
N PRO A 155 23.39 26.95 25.68
CA PRO A 155 22.22 26.41 25.00
C PRO A 155 20.89 26.67 25.73
N SER A 156 20.93 26.92 27.04
CA SER A 156 19.76 27.24 27.84
C SER A 156 19.12 28.57 27.46
N GLU A 157 19.90 29.53 26.94
CA GLU A 157 19.39 30.82 26.49
C GLU A 157 18.45 30.70 25.29
N TYR A 158 18.60 29.65 24.47
CA TYR A 158 17.73 29.40 23.33
C TYR A 158 16.25 29.21 23.73
N LYS A 159 15.99 28.84 25.00
CA LYS A 159 14.62 28.75 25.55
C LYS A 159 13.87 30.09 25.52
N TRP A 160 14.56 31.23 25.57
CA TRP A 160 13.92 32.54 25.44
C TRP A 160 13.40 32.77 24.02
N VAL A 161 14.13 32.30 23.01
CA VAL A 161 13.71 32.35 21.61
C VAL A 161 12.48 31.48 21.41
N ILE A 162 12.50 30.23 21.91
CA ILE A 162 11.35 29.31 21.86
C ILE A 162 10.11 29.98 22.49
N ARG A 163 10.23 30.55 23.69
CA ARG A 163 9.12 31.26 24.36
C ARG A 163 8.58 32.43 23.54
N ALA A 164 9.43 33.19 22.87
CA ALA A 164 8.98 34.26 21.99
C ALA A 164 8.17 33.72 20.80
N TYR A 165 8.57 32.59 20.21
CA TYR A 165 7.80 31.93 19.15
C TYR A 165 6.46 31.38 19.66
N GLU A 166 6.43 30.77 20.84
CA GLU A 166 5.19 30.28 21.49
C GLU A 166 4.19 31.43 21.70
N LEU A 167 4.65 32.56 22.25
CA LEU A 167 3.80 33.75 22.42
C LEU A 167 3.30 34.30 21.08
N ALA A 168 4.14 34.32 20.05
CA ALA A 168 3.75 34.74 18.72
C ALA A 168 2.74 33.77 18.07
N GLU A 169 2.81 32.47 18.36
CA GLU A 169 1.82 31.49 17.91
C GLU A 169 0.47 31.64 18.62
N ILE A 170 0.47 31.90 19.93
CA ILE A 170 -0.75 32.20 20.69
C ILE A 170 -1.46 33.42 20.09
N GLU A 171 -0.72 34.49 19.83
CA GLU A 171 -1.28 35.70 19.23
C GLU A 171 -1.77 35.46 17.79
N ARG A 172 -1.05 34.66 16.99
CA ARG A 172 -1.52 34.23 15.66
C ARG A 172 -2.84 33.45 15.74
N LYS A 173 -2.96 32.50 16.67
CA LYS A 173 -4.20 31.74 16.91
C LYS A 173 -5.35 32.65 17.33
N ARG A 174 -5.09 33.60 18.25
CA ARG A 174 -6.08 34.58 18.70
C ARG A 174 -6.58 35.45 17.55
N ARG A 175 -5.69 35.96 16.70
CA ARG A 175 -6.06 36.76 15.52
C ARG A 175 -6.91 35.96 14.53
N LYS A 176 -6.51 34.70 14.24
CA LYS A 176 -7.29 33.79 13.38
C LYS A 176 -8.69 33.51 13.96
N ALA A 177 -8.80 33.30 15.27
CA ALA A 177 -10.10 33.09 15.93
C ALA A 177 -11.01 34.33 15.83
N LEU A 178 -10.46 35.53 16.08
CA LEU A 178 -11.20 36.79 15.94
C LEU A 178 -11.64 37.05 14.50
N GLU A 179 -10.82 36.68 13.52
CA GLU A 179 -11.18 36.80 12.10
C GLU A 179 -12.29 35.82 11.72
N LEU A 180 -12.21 34.56 12.15
CA LEU A 180 -13.23 33.56 11.92
C LEU A 180 -14.55 33.93 12.61
N GLU A 181 -14.50 34.47 13.83
CA GLU A 181 -15.69 35.00 14.52
C GLU A 181 -16.33 36.16 13.73
N LYS A 182 -15.52 37.10 13.21
CA LYS A 182 -16.02 38.17 12.34
C LYS A 182 -16.65 37.61 11.06
N GLN A 183 -16.07 36.59 10.44
CA GLN A 183 -16.64 35.93 9.26
C GLN A 183 -17.97 35.22 9.60
N ILE A 184 -18.07 34.53 10.73
CA ILE A 184 -19.33 33.94 11.19
C ILE A 184 -20.38 35.04 11.42
N LEU A 185 -20.00 36.17 12.01
CA LEU A 185 -20.90 37.30 12.24
C LEU A 185 -21.36 37.94 10.93
N THR A 186 -20.50 38.09 9.91
CA THR A 186 -20.90 38.62 8.61
C THR A 186 -21.83 37.65 7.88
N VAL A 187 -21.57 36.34 7.92
CA VAL A 187 -22.44 35.30 7.35
C VAL A 187 -23.80 35.27 8.07
N LYS A 188 -23.82 35.31 9.41
CA LYS A 188 -25.06 35.41 10.19
C LYS A 188 -25.86 36.67 9.87
N ARG A 189 -25.19 37.82 9.70
CA ARG A 189 -25.83 39.08 9.27
C ARG A 189 -26.38 38.99 7.84
N GLY A 190 -25.66 38.34 6.93
CA GLY A 190 -26.12 38.06 5.57
C GLY A 190 -27.34 37.15 5.52
N SER A 191 -27.34 36.05 6.29
CA SER A 191 -28.48 35.12 6.42
C SER A 191 -29.71 35.81 7.05
N LYS A 192 -29.51 36.63 8.09
CA LYS A 192 -30.59 37.42 8.70
C LYS A 192 -31.18 38.46 7.73
N ARG A 193 -30.35 39.09 6.88
CA ARG A 193 -30.82 39.97 5.80
C ARG A 193 -31.63 39.20 4.75
N ARG A 194 -31.17 38.02 4.31
CA ARG A 194 -31.92 37.14 3.38
C ARG A 194 -33.27 36.70 3.97
N ARG A 195 -33.31 36.30 5.24
CA ARG A 195 -34.56 35.94 5.95
C ARG A 195 -35.53 37.13 6.09
N ARG A 196 -35.05 38.34 6.36
CA ARG A 196 -35.90 39.54 6.41
C ARG A 196 -36.48 39.91 5.04
N ALA A 197 -35.67 39.86 3.98
CA ALA A 197 -36.13 40.12 2.62
C ALA A 197 -37.22 39.13 2.16
N GLY A 198 -37.10 37.85 2.52
CA GLY A 198 -38.16 36.86 2.26
C GLY A 198 -39.46 37.14 3.02
N LYS A 199 -39.38 37.62 4.26
CA LYS A 199 -40.56 37.90 5.11
C LYS A 199 -41.31 39.18 4.70
N GLU A 200 -40.60 40.19 4.18
CA GLU A 200 -41.21 41.40 3.62
C GLU A 200 -41.90 41.13 2.27
N GLY A 201 -41.40 40.17 1.48
CA GLY A 201 -42.08 39.66 0.28
C GLY A 201 -43.43 39.00 0.59
N ASP A 202 -43.52 38.22 1.67
CA ASP A 202 -44.73 37.50 2.08
C ASP A 202 -45.81 38.39 2.74
N ALA A 203 -45.41 39.46 3.44
CA ALA A 203 -46.36 40.37 4.08
C ALA A 203 -47.17 41.20 3.08
N HIS A 204 -46.62 41.48 1.89
CA HIS A 204 -47.33 42.21 0.83
C HIS A 204 -48.40 41.34 0.14
N THR A 205 -48.14 40.04 -0.01
CA THR A 205 -49.10 39.06 -0.55
C THR A 205 -50.25 38.77 0.41
N GLN A 206 -50.03 38.78 1.73
CA GLN A 206 -51.11 38.52 2.69
C GLN A 206 -52.12 39.68 2.82
N ASN A 207 -51.67 40.94 2.72
CA ASN A 207 -52.55 42.11 2.78
C ASN A 207 -53.49 42.20 1.55
N THR A 208 -53.02 41.78 0.37
CA THR A 208 -53.85 41.75 -0.85
C THR A 208 -54.88 40.62 -0.85
N VAL A 209 -54.64 39.54 -0.10
CA VAL A 209 -55.58 38.42 0.08
C VAL A 209 -56.68 38.76 1.09
N GLN A 210 -56.36 39.42 2.20
CA GLN A 210 -57.36 39.83 3.21
C GLN A 210 -58.41 40.81 2.65
N GLN A 211 -58.01 41.76 1.81
CA GLN A 211 -58.95 42.66 1.14
C GLN A 211 -59.89 41.93 0.15
N LYS A 212 -59.45 40.82 -0.44
CA LYS A 212 -60.29 39.98 -1.30
C LYS A 212 -61.27 39.11 -0.51
N ASP A 213 -60.88 38.63 0.66
CA ASP A 213 -61.73 37.77 1.50
C ASP A 213 -62.84 38.54 2.24
N GLU A 214 -62.60 39.80 2.65
CA GLU A 214 -63.67 40.64 3.20
C GLU A 214 -64.75 40.97 2.17
N LYS A 215 -64.37 41.19 0.91
CA LYS A 215 -65.31 41.38 -0.20
C LYS A 215 -66.17 40.13 -0.44
N LYS A 216 -65.55 38.95 -0.34
CA LYS A 216 -66.21 37.65 -0.51
C LYS A 216 -67.14 37.28 0.65
N LYS A 217 -66.83 37.71 1.89
CA LYS A 217 -67.71 37.55 3.06
C LYS A 217 -69.01 38.35 2.94
N LYS A 218 -68.94 39.61 2.46
CA LYS A 218 -70.13 40.44 2.21
C LYS A 218 -71.06 39.85 1.13
N GLU A 219 -70.52 39.17 0.13
CA GLU A 219 -71.33 38.47 -0.88
C GLU A 219 -72.00 37.22 -0.29
N LYS A 220 -71.30 36.47 0.58
CA LYS A 220 -71.80 35.23 1.20
C LYS A 220 -72.87 35.47 2.27
N GLU A 221 -72.87 36.61 2.95
CA GLU A 221 -73.96 36.99 3.87
C GLU A 221 -75.27 37.26 3.14
N LYS A 222 -75.21 37.89 1.95
CA LYS A 222 -76.40 38.08 1.09
C LYS A 222 -76.97 36.76 0.57
N GLU A 223 -76.15 35.73 0.38
CA GLU A 223 -76.64 34.39 0.03
C GLU A 223 -77.26 33.66 1.23
N LYS A 224 -76.71 33.81 2.44
CA LYS A 224 -77.23 33.16 3.66
C LYS A 224 -78.59 33.70 4.11
N GLU A 225 -78.92 34.96 3.83
CA GLU A 225 -80.29 35.46 4.04
C GLU A 225 -81.30 34.76 3.12
N LYS A 226 -80.94 34.55 1.84
CA LYS A 226 -81.79 33.82 0.88
C LYS A 226 -81.95 32.33 1.24
N GLU A 227 -80.96 31.75 1.91
CA GLU A 227 -81.00 30.35 2.35
C GLU A 227 -81.81 30.16 3.65
N LYS A 228 -81.86 31.18 4.53
CA LYS A 228 -82.69 31.17 5.75
C LYS A 228 -84.20 31.19 5.46
N GLU A 229 -84.65 31.82 4.37
CA GLU A 229 -86.05 31.69 3.93
C GLU A 229 -86.38 30.26 3.51
N LYS A 230 -85.48 29.58 2.78
CA LYS A 230 -85.68 28.19 2.34
C LYS A 230 -85.63 27.16 3.46
N LYS A 231 -85.03 27.47 4.61
CA LYS A 231 -84.90 26.53 5.74
C LYS A 231 -86.03 26.59 6.76
N LYS A 232 -86.97 27.54 6.62
CA LYS A 232 -88.18 27.58 7.45
C LYS A 232 -89.25 26.57 7.00
N GLU A 233 -89.03 25.90 5.87
CA GLU A 233 -89.89 24.85 5.27
C GLU A 233 -89.54 23.41 5.73
N LYS A 234 -88.60 23.25 6.67
CA LYS A 234 -88.27 21.94 7.26
C LYS A 234 -88.17 22.06 8.78
N THR A 235 -89.32 22.10 9.42
CA THR A 235 -89.48 21.80 10.85
C THR A 235 -89.42 20.28 11.10
N ALA A 236 -89.17 19.95 12.37
CA ALA A 236 -89.61 18.74 13.09
C ALA A 236 -88.67 17.52 13.15
N GLY A 237 -88.35 17.12 14.39
CA GLY A 237 -87.70 15.86 14.80
C GLY A 237 -86.48 16.08 15.72
N GLU A 238 -86.72 16.46 16.99
CA GLU A 238 -86.38 15.70 18.25
C GLU A 238 -84.88 15.77 18.67
N GLU A 239 -84.47 16.53 19.71
CA GLU A 239 -84.66 16.38 21.20
C GLU A 239 -83.87 15.19 21.80
N ASN A 240 -83.16 15.21 22.94
CA ASN A 240 -82.47 16.20 23.80
C ASN A 240 -81.74 15.42 24.95
N ALA A 241 -80.94 16.14 25.78
CA ALA A 241 -80.41 15.82 27.15
C ALA A 241 -79.06 15.04 27.26
N GLU A 242 -77.94 15.60 27.79
CA GLU A 242 -77.58 16.07 29.17
C GLU A 242 -77.21 14.89 30.13
N ALA A 243 -76.30 14.88 31.12
CA ALA A 243 -75.52 15.85 31.93
C ALA A 243 -74.33 15.07 32.61
N GLU A 244 -73.11 15.58 32.87
CA GLU A 244 -72.58 16.39 34.01
C GLU A 244 -71.82 15.64 35.14
N ALA A 245 -70.86 16.38 35.72
CA ALA A 245 -70.15 16.29 37.04
C ALA A 245 -68.94 15.33 37.27
N GLU A 246 -67.88 15.64 38.03
CA GLU A 246 -67.16 16.83 38.57
C GLU A 246 -65.87 16.32 39.30
N GLY A 247 -64.81 17.14 39.45
CA GLY A 247 -64.00 17.19 40.71
C GLY A 247 -62.45 17.04 40.74
N SER A 248 -61.74 18.17 40.90
CA SER A 248 -60.46 18.46 41.65
C SER A 248 -59.11 17.80 41.25
N ASP A 249 -57.90 18.33 41.49
CA ASP A 249 -57.27 19.64 41.83
C ASP A 249 -55.72 19.47 41.77
N SER A 250 -55.00 20.59 41.54
CA SER A 250 -53.57 20.95 41.75
C SER A 250 -52.37 20.27 41.02
N GLY A 251 -51.58 21.13 40.34
CA GLY A 251 -50.28 20.88 39.67
C GLY A 251 -49.05 21.17 40.56
N GLU A 252 -47.81 21.37 40.09
CA GLU A 252 -47.18 21.40 38.76
C GLU A 252 -45.63 21.31 38.97
N GLU A 253 -44.90 21.03 37.88
CA GLU A 253 -43.46 21.23 37.61
C GLU A 253 -42.40 20.27 38.22
N LYS A 254 -41.62 19.68 37.29
CA LYS A 254 -40.45 18.80 37.46
C LYS A 254 -39.22 19.49 36.88
N ASP A 255 -38.09 19.47 37.58
CA ASP A 255 -36.76 19.32 36.96
C ASP A 255 -35.69 18.88 38.00
N SER A 256 -34.76 18.00 37.61
CA SER A 256 -33.38 17.84 38.12
C SER A 256 -32.77 16.43 37.91
N GLY A 257 -31.46 16.42 37.59
CA GLY A 257 -30.51 15.32 37.85
C GLY A 257 -30.00 14.58 36.60
N THR A 258 -28.95 15.04 35.90
CA THR A 258 -27.50 14.74 36.10
C THR A 258 -27.09 13.26 36.03
N SER A 259 -26.21 12.93 35.07
CA SER A 259 -25.04 12.06 35.27
C SER A 259 -24.08 12.16 34.06
N ASP A 260 -22.83 11.80 34.34
CA ASP A 260 -21.57 12.24 33.75
C ASP A 260 -20.95 11.19 32.79
N SER A 261 -19.96 11.65 32.02
CA SER A 261 -18.76 10.95 31.57
C SER A 261 -18.78 10.03 30.32
N GLY A 262 -17.88 10.36 29.40
CA GLY A 262 -16.86 9.40 28.96
C GLY A 262 -16.98 8.77 27.57
N THR A 263 -16.16 9.31 26.66
CA THR A 263 -15.33 8.62 25.66
C THR A 263 -15.91 8.08 24.34
N SER A 264 -15.07 8.31 23.31
CA SER A 264 -14.79 7.54 22.09
C SER A 264 -15.75 7.60 20.89
N ASP A 265 -15.11 7.33 19.75
CA ASP A 265 -15.64 6.88 18.46
C ASP A 265 -15.75 7.98 17.40
N SER A 266 -14.85 8.00 16.40
CA SER A 266 -14.74 7.05 15.27
C SER A 266 -15.82 7.34 14.25
N ASP A 267 -15.56 8.28 13.34
CA ASP A 267 -16.42 8.50 12.18
C ASP A 267 -15.78 7.92 10.93
N SER A 268 -16.34 6.77 10.59
CA SER A 268 -16.17 5.99 9.38
C SER A 268 -16.84 6.71 8.20
N ASP A 269 -16.15 6.74 7.06
CA ASP A 269 -16.70 7.15 5.76
C ASP A 269 -17.93 6.33 5.37
N SER A 270 -18.99 7.01 4.89
CA SER A 270 -19.93 6.51 3.89
C SER A 270 -20.75 7.66 3.28
N GLY A 271 -20.68 7.76 1.93
CA GLY A 271 -21.13 8.85 1.05
C GLY A 271 -22.62 9.21 1.07
N ASP A 272 -23.14 10.08 0.21
CA ASP A 272 -22.70 10.61 -1.09
C ASP A 272 -23.51 11.89 -1.38
N SER A 273 -22.99 12.69 -2.31
CA SER A 273 -23.71 13.62 -3.17
C SER A 273 -23.82 15.09 -2.77
N SER A 274 -22.91 15.85 -3.41
CA SER A 274 -23.21 17.08 -4.14
C SER A 274 -23.56 18.32 -3.31
N ASP A 275 -22.53 19.00 -2.81
CA ASP A 275 -22.46 20.47 -2.92
C ASP A 275 -21.03 20.96 -2.64
N GLU A 276 -20.34 21.32 -3.72
CA GLU A 276 -19.28 22.32 -3.83
C GLU A 276 -18.21 22.35 -2.72
N ASP A 277 -17.06 21.74 -3.05
CA ASP A 277 -15.73 22.04 -2.50
C ASP A 277 -15.56 23.54 -2.21
N VAL A 278 -15.77 23.93 -0.96
CA VAL A 278 -15.30 25.21 -0.43
C VAL A 278 -13.78 25.10 -0.37
N LYS A 279 -13.15 25.44 -1.50
CA LYS A 279 -11.73 25.71 -1.73
C LYS A 279 -10.95 25.91 -0.43
N GLN A 280 -10.44 24.82 0.15
CA GLN A 280 -9.37 24.88 1.15
C GLN A 280 -8.07 25.48 0.59
N HIS A 281 -8.00 25.67 -0.73
CA HIS A 281 -6.88 26.30 -1.43
C HIS A 281 -6.75 27.83 -1.23
N ASP A 282 -7.77 28.48 -0.67
CA ASP A 282 -7.75 29.93 -0.40
C ASP A 282 -7.24 30.28 1.02
N PHE A 283 -7.05 29.29 1.90
CA PHE A 283 -6.68 29.51 3.30
C PHE A 283 -5.21 29.89 3.52
N ASP A 284 -4.35 29.77 2.51
CA ASP A 284 -2.90 30.05 2.62
C ASP A 284 -2.42 31.23 1.75
N GLN A 285 -3.33 31.92 1.06
CA GLN A 285 -2.98 33.02 0.15
C GLN A 285 -2.56 34.31 0.87
N THR A 286 -2.98 34.51 2.11
CA THR A 286 -2.75 35.73 2.90
C THR A 286 -1.65 35.58 3.96
N SER A 287 -1.12 34.38 4.16
CA SER A 287 -0.07 34.08 5.14
C SER A 287 1.36 34.24 4.60
N ALA A 288 1.51 34.45 3.29
CA ALA A 288 2.83 34.64 2.67
C ALA A 288 3.35 36.07 2.97
N PRO A 289 4.60 36.23 3.47
CA PRO A 289 5.15 37.52 3.89
C PRO A 289 5.36 38.53 2.74
N VAL A 290 5.13 38.12 1.49
CA VAL A 290 5.20 38.98 0.30
C VAL A 290 4.00 38.67 -0.60
N ALA A 291 3.12 39.66 -0.79
CA ALA A 291 2.04 39.60 -1.77
C ALA A 291 2.66 39.63 -3.17
N CYS A 292 2.78 38.47 -3.81
CA CYS A 292 3.13 38.37 -5.23
C CYS A 292 1.82 38.50 -6.02
N SER A 293 1.63 39.65 -6.68
CA SER A 293 0.38 40.03 -7.35
C SER A 293 0.08 39.27 -8.65
N ASP A 294 1.00 38.42 -9.12
CA ASP A 294 0.87 37.71 -10.39
C ASP A 294 0.84 36.18 -10.19
N ASP A 295 -0.34 35.58 -10.39
CA ASP A 295 -0.55 34.13 -10.29
C ASP A 295 0.28 33.32 -11.31
N ARG A 296 0.72 33.95 -12.40
CA ARG A 296 1.56 33.34 -13.44
C ARG A 296 3.01 33.14 -13.01
N PHE A 297 3.51 33.93 -12.05
CA PHE A 297 4.88 33.79 -11.53
C PHE A 297 4.93 32.91 -10.26
N ARG A 298 3.80 32.67 -9.59
CA ARG A 298 3.70 31.80 -8.41
C ARG A 298 3.91 30.31 -8.69
N ILE A 299 3.64 29.84 -9.92
CA ILE A 299 3.60 28.41 -10.25
C ILE A 299 4.88 27.91 -10.97
N ASN A 300 5.76 28.80 -11.41
CA ASN A 300 6.86 28.43 -12.33
C ASN A 300 8.11 27.87 -11.65
N THR A 301 8.09 27.68 -10.33
CA THR A 301 9.12 26.93 -9.60
C THR A 301 8.55 25.64 -9.02
N LYS A 302 7.73 24.91 -9.80
CA LYS A 302 7.43 23.51 -9.47
C LYS A 302 8.77 22.77 -9.40
N ASN A 303 9.14 22.36 -8.20
CA ASN A 303 10.27 21.47 -8.00
C ASN A 303 10.07 20.27 -8.94
N LEU A 304 10.97 20.11 -9.92
CA LEU A 304 10.89 19.03 -10.92
C LEU A 304 10.95 17.64 -10.29
N ARG A 305 11.46 17.56 -9.05
CA ARG A 305 11.46 16.33 -8.26
C ARG A 305 10.07 16.09 -7.69
N ILE A 306 9.48 14.96 -8.07
CA ILE A 306 8.27 14.41 -7.45
C ILE A 306 8.62 14.08 -5.98
N ARG A 307 7.84 14.61 -5.04
CA ARG A 307 8.11 14.45 -3.60
C ARG A 307 7.68 13.08 -3.05
N GLU A 308 6.76 12.42 -3.76
CA GLU A 308 6.25 11.07 -3.44
C GLU A 308 7.31 9.99 -3.74
N ASP A 309 8.13 10.22 -4.77
CA ASP A 309 9.22 9.31 -5.14
C ASP A 309 10.43 9.52 -4.22
N THR A 310 10.64 8.56 -3.33
CA THR A 310 11.84 8.52 -2.48
C THR A 310 13.07 8.19 -3.30
N ALA A 311 14.18 8.88 -3.01
CA ALA A 311 15.44 8.58 -3.67
C ALA A 311 15.98 7.22 -3.19
N LYS A 312 16.58 6.44 -4.09
CA LYS A 312 17.03 5.06 -3.80
C LYS A 312 17.95 4.94 -2.57
N TYR A 313 18.89 5.88 -2.40
CA TYR A 313 19.83 5.90 -1.26
C TYR A 313 19.19 6.35 0.07
N LEU A 314 17.94 6.81 0.06
CA LEU A 314 17.17 7.13 1.27
C LEU A 314 16.24 5.99 1.70
N LEU A 315 16.16 4.91 0.91
CA LEU A 315 15.37 3.73 1.27
C LEU A 315 15.91 3.06 2.54
N ASN A 316 17.24 2.98 2.65
CA ASN A 316 17.94 2.52 3.85
C ASN A 316 19.10 3.48 4.16
N LEU A 317 19.13 4.03 5.38
CA LEU A 317 20.15 4.99 5.84
C LEU A 317 21.40 4.31 6.42
N ASP A 318 21.37 2.98 6.60
CA ASP A 318 22.51 2.23 7.08
C ASP A 318 23.67 2.29 6.08
N ILE A 319 24.86 2.57 6.59
CA ILE A 319 26.08 2.74 5.78
C ILE A 319 26.45 1.45 5.03
N ASN A 320 26.15 0.29 5.63
CA ASN A 320 26.44 -1.03 5.08
C ASN A 320 25.28 -1.61 4.25
N SER A 321 24.28 -0.80 3.92
CA SER A 321 23.20 -1.20 3.01
C SER A 321 23.70 -1.29 1.56
N ALA A 322 22.79 -1.52 0.62
CA ALA A 322 23.12 -1.64 -0.79
C ALA A 322 23.81 -0.36 -1.34
N PHE A 323 24.93 -0.56 -2.03
CA PHE A 323 25.68 0.55 -2.62
C PHE A 323 24.89 1.27 -3.71
N TYR A 324 24.77 2.60 -3.57
CA TYR A 324 24.25 3.51 -4.59
C TYR A 324 25.39 4.22 -5.31
N ASP A 325 25.44 4.07 -6.63
CA ASP A 325 26.35 4.88 -7.45
C ASP A 325 25.67 6.21 -7.84
N PRO A 326 26.09 7.36 -7.30
CA PRO A 326 25.48 8.65 -7.61
C PRO A 326 25.73 9.10 -9.06
N LYS A 327 26.74 8.55 -9.74
CA LYS A 327 27.06 8.91 -11.13
C LYS A 327 26.04 8.31 -12.10
N SER A 328 25.84 7.00 -12.02
CA SER A 328 24.86 6.28 -12.85
C SER A 328 23.44 6.32 -12.27
N ARG A 329 23.27 6.77 -11.02
CA ARG A 329 22.02 6.77 -10.26
C ARG A 329 21.41 5.36 -10.12
N SER A 330 22.24 4.34 -10.06
CA SER A 330 21.82 2.94 -9.95
C SER A 330 22.10 2.38 -8.55
N MET A 331 21.15 1.58 -8.03
CA MET A 331 21.37 0.75 -6.83
C MET A 331 21.32 -0.70 -7.24
N ARG A 332 22.43 -1.40 -7.01
CA ARG A 332 22.59 -2.75 -7.55
C ARG A 332 21.90 -3.82 -6.73
N GLY A 333 22.21 -3.86 -5.44
CA GLY A 333 21.65 -4.79 -4.47
C GLY A 333 20.29 -4.32 -3.96
N ASN A 334 19.65 -5.16 -3.14
CA ASN A 334 18.42 -4.80 -2.47
C ASN A 334 18.77 -4.08 -1.14
N PRO A 335 18.26 -2.88 -0.87
CA PRO A 335 18.51 -2.19 0.40
C PRO A 335 17.93 -2.92 1.63
N PHE A 336 16.98 -3.84 1.43
CA PHE A 336 16.24 -4.55 2.47
C PHE A 336 16.58 -6.06 2.56
N GLU A 337 17.80 -6.47 2.21
CA GLU A 337 18.22 -7.89 2.23
C GLU A 337 18.10 -8.56 3.61
N HIS A 338 18.17 -7.78 4.70
CA HIS A 338 18.06 -8.29 6.06
C HIS A 338 16.61 -8.55 6.51
N LEU A 339 15.61 -8.06 5.76
CA LEU A 339 14.19 -8.20 6.09
C LEU A 339 13.56 -9.38 5.33
N LYS A 340 12.54 -10.00 5.94
CA LYS A 340 11.76 -11.07 5.30
C LYS A 340 10.99 -10.52 4.10
N GLU A 341 10.69 -11.37 3.12
CA GLU A 341 10.11 -10.95 1.83
C GLU A 341 8.77 -10.20 1.95
N GLU A 342 7.99 -10.49 3.00
CA GLU A 342 6.71 -9.83 3.29
C GLU A 342 6.86 -8.37 3.71
N GLU A 343 7.99 -8.02 4.33
CA GLU A 343 8.31 -6.66 4.80
C GLU A 343 9.15 -5.88 3.77
N GLN A 344 9.57 -6.53 2.68
CA GLN A 344 10.38 -5.89 1.66
C GLN A 344 9.54 -4.88 0.89
N ALA A 345 10.08 -3.66 0.80
CA ALA A 345 9.46 -2.59 0.05
C ALA A 345 9.35 -2.90 -1.46
N LEU A 346 8.66 -2.00 -2.16
CA LEU A 346 8.46 -2.04 -3.61
C LEU A 346 9.77 -2.17 -4.41
N PHE A 347 10.89 -1.66 -3.89
CA PHE A 347 12.18 -1.66 -4.58
C PHE A 347 13.11 -2.79 -4.07
N LYS A 348 13.25 -3.85 -4.86
CA LYS A 348 14.14 -5.00 -4.61
C LYS A 348 15.53 -4.89 -5.27
N GLY A 349 15.95 -3.69 -5.66
CA GLY A 349 17.23 -3.46 -6.36
C GLY A 349 17.15 -3.54 -7.89
N ASP A 350 18.07 -2.84 -8.58
CA ASP A 350 18.07 -2.78 -10.05
C ASP A 350 18.45 -4.14 -10.68
N ASN A 351 19.22 -4.99 -9.98
CA ASN A 351 19.53 -6.35 -10.47
C ASN A 351 18.29 -7.22 -10.59
N CYS A 352 17.32 -7.07 -9.68
CA CYS A 352 16.07 -7.82 -9.72
C CYS A 352 15.30 -7.43 -10.99
N ALA A 353 15.06 -6.13 -11.19
CA ALA A 353 14.34 -5.61 -12.36
C ALA A 353 15.04 -5.96 -13.69
N ARG A 354 16.38 -6.01 -13.72
CA ARG A 354 17.14 -6.37 -14.93
C ARG A 354 17.04 -7.84 -15.33
N LYS A 355 16.75 -8.74 -14.39
CA LYS A 355 16.65 -10.19 -14.64
C LYS A 355 15.21 -10.65 -14.84
N THR A 356 14.22 -9.81 -14.55
CA THR A 356 12.79 -10.16 -14.69
C THR A 356 12.25 -9.87 -16.09
N GLY A 357 11.14 -10.52 -16.44
CA GLY A 357 10.40 -10.27 -17.69
C GLY A 357 10.99 -10.99 -18.91
N ASP A 358 10.89 -10.35 -20.07
CA ASP A 358 11.25 -10.95 -21.35
C ASP A 358 12.77 -11.15 -21.55
N VAL A 359 13.60 -10.58 -20.67
CA VAL A 359 15.05 -10.82 -20.67
C VAL A 359 15.37 -12.31 -20.54
N LEU A 360 14.62 -13.04 -19.70
CA LEU A 360 14.80 -14.49 -19.56
C LEU A 360 14.44 -15.25 -20.83
N LYS A 361 13.33 -14.88 -21.48
CA LYS A 361 12.90 -15.48 -22.75
C LYS A 361 13.92 -15.22 -23.86
N ALA A 362 14.44 -13.99 -23.94
CA ALA A 362 15.49 -13.62 -24.89
C ALA A 362 16.80 -14.39 -24.65
N GLN A 363 17.20 -14.57 -23.38
CA GLN A 363 18.36 -15.40 -23.03
C GLN A 363 18.15 -16.87 -23.41
N GLN A 364 16.97 -17.44 -23.15
CA GLN A 364 16.62 -18.81 -23.56
C GLN A 364 16.67 -18.96 -25.09
N LEU A 365 16.11 -18.01 -25.83
CA LEU A 365 16.19 -17.98 -27.30
C LEU A 365 17.64 -17.89 -27.80
N GLN A 366 18.48 -17.09 -27.14
CA GLN A 366 19.89 -16.97 -27.48
C GLN A 366 20.66 -18.27 -27.21
N LEU A 367 20.39 -18.94 -26.09
CA LEU A 367 20.95 -20.26 -25.79
C LEU A 367 20.52 -21.30 -26.82
N PHE A 368 19.23 -21.33 -27.17
CA PHE A 368 18.69 -22.19 -28.22
C PHE A 368 19.35 -21.94 -29.58
N ALA A 369 19.57 -20.67 -29.94
CA ALA A 369 20.29 -20.32 -31.16
C ALA A 369 21.72 -20.88 -31.19
N TRP A 370 22.44 -20.79 -30.06
CA TRP A 370 23.79 -21.36 -29.96
C TRP A 370 23.81 -22.88 -30.03
N GLU A 371 22.83 -23.55 -29.43
CA GLU A 371 22.67 -25.00 -29.53
C GLU A 371 22.35 -25.42 -30.97
N ALA A 372 21.37 -24.78 -31.60
CA ALA A 372 21.01 -25.02 -32.99
C ALA A 372 22.21 -24.80 -33.94
N TYR A 373 23.00 -23.74 -33.68
CA TYR A 373 24.22 -23.45 -34.43
C TYR A 373 25.29 -24.54 -34.26
N LYS A 374 25.49 -25.05 -33.03
CA LYS A 374 26.37 -26.21 -32.79
C LYS A 374 25.90 -27.47 -33.52
N HIS A 375 24.59 -27.63 -33.68
CA HIS A 375 23.98 -28.71 -34.46
C HIS A 375 23.97 -28.46 -35.97
N GLY A 376 24.54 -27.34 -36.44
CA GLY A 376 24.70 -27.03 -37.87
C GLY A 376 23.54 -26.25 -38.50
N ALA A 377 22.53 -25.85 -37.73
CA ALA A 377 21.47 -24.99 -38.23
C ALA A 377 21.96 -23.53 -38.33
N GLN A 378 21.79 -22.91 -39.49
CA GLN A 378 22.17 -21.50 -39.70
C GLN A 378 21.06 -20.56 -39.22
N VAL A 379 20.93 -20.43 -37.90
CA VAL A 379 20.01 -19.46 -37.28
C VAL A 379 20.77 -18.60 -36.28
N HIS A 380 20.47 -17.31 -36.29
CA HIS A 380 21.13 -16.33 -35.43
C HIS A 380 20.13 -15.38 -34.79
N PHE A 381 20.30 -15.14 -33.49
CA PHE A 381 19.39 -14.32 -32.67
C PHE A 381 19.16 -12.91 -33.25
N ASN A 382 20.22 -12.19 -33.60
CA ASN A 382 20.09 -10.82 -34.13
C ASN A 382 19.77 -10.75 -35.63
N ALA A 383 20.10 -11.79 -36.41
CA ALA A 383 19.99 -11.72 -37.87
C ALA A 383 18.64 -12.25 -38.37
N GLN A 384 18.12 -13.29 -37.69
CA GLN A 384 16.87 -13.96 -38.04
C GLN A 384 16.02 -14.20 -36.78
N PRO A 385 15.59 -13.12 -36.07
CA PRO A 385 14.91 -13.25 -34.79
C PRO A 385 13.55 -13.96 -34.90
N THR A 386 12.75 -13.64 -35.92
CA THR A 386 11.41 -14.21 -36.12
C THR A 386 11.45 -15.69 -36.51
N GLN A 387 12.40 -16.06 -37.37
CA GLN A 387 12.62 -17.46 -37.73
C GLN A 387 13.06 -18.27 -36.52
N LEU A 388 14.01 -17.75 -35.74
CA LEU A 388 14.47 -18.39 -34.51
C LEU A 388 13.34 -18.55 -33.49
N GLU A 389 12.51 -17.53 -33.30
CA GLU A 389 11.37 -17.59 -32.40
C GLU A 389 10.36 -18.66 -32.82
N LYS A 390 10.02 -18.73 -34.11
CA LYS A 390 9.14 -19.79 -34.63
C LYS A 390 9.73 -21.18 -34.39
N LEU A 391 11.01 -21.38 -34.70
CA LEU A 391 11.70 -22.65 -34.44
C LEU A 391 11.75 -22.98 -32.95
N TYR A 392 11.86 -21.97 -32.08
CA TYR A 392 11.83 -22.16 -30.64
C TYR A 392 10.44 -22.56 -30.15
N GLN A 393 9.36 -21.97 -30.68
CA GLN A 393 7.99 -22.40 -30.39
C GLN A 393 7.78 -23.85 -30.82
N GLU A 394 8.16 -24.21 -32.05
CA GLU A 394 8.13 -25.59 -32.55
C GLU A 394 8.99 -26.55 -31.71
N HIS A 395 10.12 -26.07 -31.17
CA HIS A 395 10.96 -26.85 -30.26
C HIS A 395 10.29 -27.04 -28.89
N VAL A 396 9.64 -26.01 -28.35
CA VAL A 396 8.90 -26.09 -27.07
C VAL A 396 7.73 -27.05 -27.20
N ASP A 397 6.98 -27.00 -28.29
CA ASP A 397 5.85 -27.90 -28.50
C ASP A 397 6.32 -29.36 -28.68
N ARG A 398 7.34 -29.60 -29.51
CA ARG A 398 7.98 -30.93 -29.60
C ARG A 398 8.56 -31.40 -28.27
N LYS A 399 9.09 -30.50 -27.45
CA LYS A 399 9.61 -30.84 -26.13
C LYS A 399 8.48 -31.31 -25.20
N LYS A 400 7.31 -30.66 -25.22
CA LYS A 400 6.13 -31.10 -24.46
C LYS A 400 5.66 -32.48 -24.92
N GLU A 401 5.56 -32.70 -26.23
CA GLU A 401 5.19 -34.01 -26.81
C GLU A 401 6.16 -35.11 -26.34
N LEU A 402 7.47 -34.87 -26.42
CA LEU A 402 8.49 -35.81 -25.93
C LEU A 402 8.42 -36.04 -24.41
N GLU A 403 8.05 -35.03 -23.62
CA GLU A 403 7.83 -35.18 -22.18
C GLU A 403 6.60 -36.03 -21.87
N GLU A 404 5.51 -35.87 -22.63
CA GLU A 404 4.31 -36.69 -22.53
C GLU A 404 4.58 -38.13 -22.95
N GLU A 405 5.30 -38.36 -24.04
CA GLU A 405 5.75 -39.68 -24.45
C GLU A 405 6.60 -40.35 -23.37
N LYS A 406 7.53 -39.61 -22.75
CA LYS A 406 8.33 -40.12 -21.62
C LYS A 406 7.45 -40.46 -20.42
N LYS A 407 6.50 -39.59 -20.06
CA LYS A 407 5.53 -39.85 -18.98
C LYS A 407 4.69 -41.09 -19.28
N ASN A 408 4.20 -41.23 -20.51
CA ASN A 408 3.43 -42.39 -20.95
C ASN A 408 4.26 -43.68 -20.97
N ALA A 409 5.51 -43.60 -21.42
CA ALA A 409 6.44 -44.72 -21.38
C ALA A 409 6.76 -45.14 -19.94
N LEU A 410 6.92 -44.18 -19.03
CA LEU A 410 7.08 -44.44 -17.59
C LEU A 410 5.82 -45.10 -17.01
N LEU A 411 4.63 -44.57 -17.29
CA LEU A 411 3.35 -45.14 -16.87
C LEU A 411 3.15 -46.56 -17.40
N ASN A 412 3.55 -46.84 -18.64
CA ASN A 412 3.45 -48.18 -19.22
C ASN A 412 4.46 -49.16 -18.62
N LYS A 413 5.64 -48.70 -18.17
CA LYS A 413 6.66 -49.53 -17.54
C LYS A 413 6.36 -49.85 -16.09
N TYR A 414 5.86 -48.87 -15.34
CA TYR A 414 5.70 -48.97 -13.89
C TYR A 414 4.24 -49.12 -13.43
N GLY A 415 3.26 -48.96 -14.32
CA GLY A 415 1.84 -48.95 -13.96
C GLY A 415 1.45 -47.68 -13.19
N GLY A 416 0.17 -47.55 -12.80
CA GLY A 416 -0.30 -46.44 -11.96
C GLY A 416 -1.17 -45.37 -12.64
N LYS A 417 -1.65 -45.61 -13.88
CA LYS A 417 -2.66 -44.76 -14.54
C LYS A 417 -3.93 -44.58 -13.68
N GLU A 418 -4.29 -45.59 -12.91
CA GLU A 418 -5.45 -45.61 -12.02
C GLU A 418 -5.34 -44.62 -10.85
N HIS A 419 -4.12 -44.24 -10.44
CA HIS A 419 -3.89 -43.27 -9.36
C HIS A 419 -3.74 -41.83 -9.85
N LEU A 420 -3.68 -41.61 -11.17
CA LEU A 420 -3.56 -40.29 -11.77
C LEU A 420 -4.94 -39.59 -11.87
N ASN A 421 -5.99 -40.38 -12.06
CA ASN A 421 -7.37 -39.90 -12.04
C ASN A 421 -7.79 -39.77 -10.58
N ALA A 422 -7.57 -38.59 -9.98
CA ALA A 422 -8.21 -38.27 -8.72
C ALA A 422 -9.73 -38.20 -8.97
N ASP A 423 -10.48 -39.15 -8.40
CA ASP A 423 -11.94 -39.11 -8.48
C ASP A 423 -12.41 -37.75 -7.94
N PRO A 424 -13.17 -36.95 -8.71
CA PRO A 424 -13.63 -35.63 -8.25
C PRO A 424 -14.52 -35.74 -7.00
N ARG A 425 -15.06 -36.93 -6.74
CA ARG A 425 -15.78 -37.27 -5.51
C ARG A 425 -14.89 -37.30 -4.28
N MET A 426 -13.60 -37.65 -4.40
CA MET A 426 -12.63 -37.62 -3.29
C MET A 426 -12.25 -36.19 -2.91
N LEU A 427 -12.19 -35.26 -3.87
CA LEU A 427 -11.95 -33.83 -3.62
C LEU A 427 -13.13 -33.16 -2.90
N LEU A 428 -14.36 -33.65 -3.13
CA LEU A 428 -15.60 -33.16 -2.53
C LEU A 428 -16.17 -34.09 -1.44
N ALA A 429 -15.44 -35.15 -1.06
CA ALA A 429 -15.90 -36.08 -0.05
C ALA A 429 -15.84 -35.38 1.31
N GLN A 430 -16.99 -34.91 1.79
CA GLN A 430 -17.18 -34.72 3.22
C GLN A 430 -16.96 -36.09 3.88
N THR A 431 -15.99 -36.19 4.79
CA THR A 431 -15.61 -37.44 5.48
C THR A 431 -16.71 -38.01 6.37
N GLU A 432 -17.82 -37.27 6.51
CA GLU A 432 -18.91 -37.59 7.42
C GLU A 432 -20.25 -37.37 6.72
N VAL A 433 -20.98 -38.46 6.48
CA VAL A 433 -22.39 -38.39 6.06
C VAL A 433 -23.21 -38.08 7.31
N TYR A 434 -23.83 -36.90 7.36
CA TYR A 434 -24.68 -36.49 8.48
C TYR A 434 -25.87 -37.45 8.65
N VAL A 435 -25.99 -38.10 9.82
CA VAL A 435 -27.07 -39.03 10.17
C VAL A 435 -27.75 -38.56 11.45
N GLU A 436 -29.03 -38.19 11.35
CA GLU A 436 -29.84 -37.87 12.52
C GLU A 436 -30.51 -39.14 13.05
N TYR A 437 -30.35 -39.42 14.34
CA TYR A 437 -31.04 -40.51 15.04
C TYR A 437 -32.26 -39.96 15.77
N SER A 438 -33.41 -40.60 15.57
CA SER A 438 -34.58 -40.42 16.43
C SER A 438 -34.29 -40.99 17.82
N ARG A 439 -35.06 -40.55 18.82
CA ARG A 439 -34.93 -40.98 20.22
C ARG A 439 -35.02 -42.51 20.42
N ASP A 440 -35.67 -43.20 19.49
CA ASP A 440 -35.81 -44.67 19.46
C ASP A 440 -34.60 -45.39 18.80
N GLY A 441 -33.54 -44.66 18.43
CA GLY A 441 -32.36 -45.19 17.75
C GLY A 441 -32.53 -45.42 16.24
N ASN A 442 -33.70 -45.11 15.68
CA ASN A 442 -33.97 -45.21 14.25
C ASN A 442 -33.47 -43.97 13.49
N ILE A 443 -32.87 -44.16 12.32
CA ILE A 443 -32.30 -43.09 11.50
C ILE A 443 -33.42 -42.26 10.84
N ALA A 444 -33.47 -40.96 11.10
CA ALA A 444 -34.51 -40.05 10.60
C ALA A 444 -34.14 -39.34 9.29
N LYS A 445 -32.87 -38.90 9.13
CA LYS A 445 -32.36 -38.24 7.91
C LYS A 445 -30.91 -38.65 7.65
N GLY A 446 -30.52 -38.70 6.36
CA GLY A 446 -29.09 -38.79 5.97
C GLY A 446 -28.63 -40.03 5.21
N ARG A 447 -29.46 -41.07 5.03
CA ARG A 447 -29.13 -42.20 4.14
C ARG A 447 -30.09 -42.27 2.96
N ASN A 448 -29.52 -42.27 1.74
CA ASN A 448 -30.26 -42.71 0.56
C ASN A 448 -30.75 -44.14 0.82
N ARG A 449 -32.06 -44.36 0.66
CA ARG A 449 -32.67 -45.68 0.83
C ARG A 449 -31.99 -46.66 -0.13
N VAL A 450 -31.32 -47.67 0.39
CA VAL A 450 -30.79 -48.76 -0.44
C VAL A 450 -32.00 -49.53 -0.95
N LEU A 451 -32.30 -49.44 -2.25
CA LEU A 451 -33.32 -50.30 -2.86
C LEU A 451 -32.82 -51.74 -2.73
N ILE A 452 -33.56 -52.54 -1.96
CA ILE A 452 -33.30 -53.97 -1.81
C ILE A 452 -33.67 -54.62 -3.14
N LYS A 453 -32.67 -55.13 -3.88
CA LYS A 453 -32.92 -55.98 -5.06
C LYS A 453 -33.70 -57.20 -4.60
N SER A 454 -34.78 -57.57 -5.30
CA SER A 454 -35.51 -58.78 -4.96
C SER A 454 -34.65 -60.03 -5.19
N LYS A 455 -35.08 -61.17 -4.66
CA LYS A 455 -34.37 -62.46 -4.77
C LYS A 455 -34.25 -62.94 -6.23
N TYR A 456 -35.06 -62.40 -7.14
CA TYR A 456 -35.08 -62.77 -8.54
C TYR A 456 -34.30 -61.77 -9.38
N GLU A 457 -33.68 -62.23 -10.45
CA GLU A 457 -33.00 -61.36 -11.42
C GLU A 457 -34.06 -60.52 -12.14
N GLU A 458 -34.25 -59.29 -11.69
CA GLU A 458 -35.05 -58.28 -12.38
C GLU A 458 -34.31 -57.80 -13.64
N ASP A 459 -35.05 -57.42 -14.67
CA ASP A 459 -34.51 -56.91 -15.94
C ASP A 459 -33.60 -57.87 -16.72
N ALA A 460 -33.91 -59.17 -16.69
CA ALA A 460 -33.27 -60.17 -17.55
C ALA A 460 -33.81 -60.08 -19.00
N TYR A 461 -32.98 -59.57 -19.90
CA TYR A 461 -33.27 -59.49 -21.33
C TYR A 461 -32.72 -60.71 -22.08
N VAL A 462 -33.63 -61.61 -22.49
CA VAL A 462 -33.29 -62.78 -23.30
C VAL A 462 -33.33 -62.37 -24.78
N GLY A 463 -32.45 -62.90 -25.65
CA GLY A 463 -32.57 -62.79 -27.12
C GLY A 463 -32.46 -61.38 -27.72
N ASN A 464 -31.58 -60.50 -27.21
CA ASN A 464 -31.38 -59.11 -27.66
C ASN A 464 -32.67 -58.24 -27.66
N HIS A 465 -33.65 -58.57 -26.83
CA HIS A 465 -34.86 -57.75 -26.63
C HIS A 465 -34.58 -56.59 -25.66
N THR A 466 -35.21 -55.43 -25.85
CA THR A 466 -35.09 -54.25 -24.95
C THR A 466 -36.12 -54.23 -23.83
N SER A 467 -36.96 -55.26 -23.75
CA SER A 467 -38.03 -55.41 -22.76
C SER A 467 -38.03 -56.84 -22.21
N VAL A 468 -38.42 -57.02 -20.95
CA VAL A 468 -38.53 -58.34 -20.33
C VAL A 468 -39.73 -59.10 -20.92
N PHE A 469 -39.64 -60.43 -20.97
CA PHE A 469 -40.76 -61.27 -21.41
C PHE A 469 -41.98 -61.11 -20.48
N GLY A 470 -43.18 -60.99 -21.05
CA GLY A 470 -44.41 -60.69 -20.31
C GLY A 470 -44.72 -59.20 -20.18
N SER A 471 -43.89 -58.33 -20.75
CA SER A 471 -44.15 -56.89 -20.85
C SER A 471 -45.26 -56.52 -21.83
N TRP A 472 -45.73 -57.47 -22.66
CA TRP A 472 -46.84 -57.29 -23.58
C TRP A 472 -47.73 -58.54 -23.64
N TYR A 473 -49.04 -58.35 -23.81
CA TYR A 473 -50.03 -59.43 -23.88
C TYR A 473 -50.89 -59.25 -25.13
N ASN A 474 -50.95 -60.28 -25.97
CA ASN A 474 -51.77 -60.27 -27.17
C ASN A 474 -53.19 -60.76 -26.84
N LEU A 475 -54.17 -59.86 -26.90
CA LEU A 475 -55.56 -60.17 -26.57
C LEU A 475 -56.20 -61.19 -27.53
N ALA A 476 -55.77 -61.22 -28.79
CA ALA A 476 -56.33 -62.09 -29.82
C ALA A 476 -55.83 -63.55 -29.72
N THR A 477 -54.60 -63.75 -29.28
CA THR A 477 -53.99 -65.10 -29.13
C THR A 477 -53.87 -65.55 -27.68
N GLN A 478 -54.24 -64.70 -26.71
CA GLN A 478 -54.14 -64.94 -25.26
C GLN A 478 -52.74 -65.36 -24.80
N LYS A 479 -51.70 -64.81 -25.42
CA LYS A 479 -50.29 -65.14 -25.13
C LYS A 479 -49.52 -63.91 -24.70
N TRP A 480 -48.59 -64.14 -23.79
CA TRP A 480 -47.60 -63.14 -23.33
C TRP A 480 -46.43 -63.09 -24.30
N GLY A 481 -45.84 -61.90 -24.43
CA GLY A 481 -44.73 -61.64 -25.33
C GLY A 481 -43.89 -60.45 -24.91
N PHE A 482 -42.93 -60.10 -25.77
CA PHE A 482 -42.05 -58.94 -25.58
C PHE A 482 -42.70 -57.66 -26.10
N LYS A 483 -42.59 -56.55 -25.36
CA LYS A 483 -43.08 -55.24 -25.80
C LYS A 483 -42.36 -54.69 -27.02
N CYS A 484 -41.06 -54.97 -27.16
CA CYS A 484 -40.23 -54.44 -28.25
C CYS A 484 -40.58 -55.03 -29.62
N CYS A 485 -40.72 -56.35 -29.72
CA CYS A 485 -40.89 -57.06 -30.98
C CYS A 485 -42.29 -57.74 -31.13
N ARG A 486 -43.14 -57.71 -30.08
CA ARG A 486 -44.46 -58.38 -30.00
C ARG A 486 -44.46 -59.89 -30.31
N GLN A 487 -43.29 -60.52 -30.26
CA GLN A 487 -43.14 -61.96 -30.37
C GLN A 487 -43.60 -62.63 -29.08
N THR A 488 -44.31 -63.75 -29.21
CA THR A 488 -44.86 -64.52 -28.09
C THR A 488 -43.94 -65.65 -27.61
N ASP A 489 -42.86 -65.92 -28.34
CA ASP A 489 -41.94 -67.01 -28.03
C ASP A 489 -40.76 -66.49 -27.19
N PHE A 490 -40.50 -67.13 -26.05
CA PHE A 490 -39.50 -66.68 -25.06
C PHE A 490 -38.06 -66.69 -25.58
N ALA A 491 -37.73 -67.64 -26.48
CA ALA A 491 -36.38 -67.83 -27.01
C ALA A 491 -36.17 -67.23 -28.41
N ALA A 492 -37.12 -66.43 -28.91
CA ALA A 492 -36.97 -65.78 -30.21
C ALA A 492 -36.01 -64.59 -30.09
N ASP A 493 -35.19 -64.38 -31.12
CA ASP A 493 -34.34 -63.18 -31.22
C ASP A 493 -35.16 -61.97 -31.66
N CYS A 494 -34.89 -60.79 -31.08
CA CYS A 494 -35.63 -59.58 -31.43
C CYS A 494 -35.33 -59.18 -32.86
N THR A 495 -36.39 -59.10 -33.66
CA THR A 495 -36.34 -58.66 -35.07
C THR A 495 -36.18 -57.14 -35.23
N GLY A 496 -35.93 -56.39 -34.17
CA GLY A 496 -35.59 -54.95 -34.21
C GLY A 496 -36.64 -54.02 -34.82
N ARG A 497 -37.88 -54.46 -35.06
CA ARG A 497 -38.93 -53.62 -35.64
C ARG A 497 -39.50 -52.68 -34.57
N GLN A 498 -38.95 -51.48 -34.49
CA GLN A 498 -39.74 -50.30 -34.15
C GLN A 498 -40.52 -49.89 -35.42
N GLU A 499 -41.53 -49.03 -35.26
CA GLU A 499 -42.50 -48.57 -36.27
C GLU A 499 -43.77 -49.43 -36.45
N ASP A 500 -44.90 -48.81 -36.09
CA ASP A 500 -46.27 -49.20 -36.43
C ASP A 500 -46.47 -49.26 -37.96
N ALA A 501 -46.56 -50.46 -38.52
CA ALA A 501 -47.11 -50.71 -39.86
C ALA A 501 -47.56 -52.18 -39.98
N ILE A 502 -48.56 -52.54 -39.19
CA ILE A 502 -49.52 -53.57 -39.60
C ILE A 502 -50.85 -52.85 -39.67
N THR A 503 -51.04 -52.11 -40.76
CA THR A 503 -52.37 -51.79 -41.27
C THR A 503 -53.09 -53.09 -41.58
N GLU A 504 -54.42 -53.02 -41.58
CA GLU A 504 -55.40 -54.10 -41.69
C GLU A 504 -55.35 -54.91 -43.02
N GLU A 505 -54.22 -54.87 -43.73
CA GLU A 505 -53.97 -55.48 -45.03
C GLU A 505 -53.52 -56.95 -44.97
N SER A 506 -53.30 -57.53 -43.77
CA SER A 506 -53.11 -58.98 -43.62
C SER A 506 -54.43 -59.77 -43.54
N ILE A 507 -55.58 -59.10 -43.63
CA ILE A 507 -56.91 -59.71 -43.70
C ILE A 507 -57.46 -59.42 -45.11
N GLY A 508 -57.03 -60.22 -46.07
CA GLY A 508 -57.32 -60.00 -47.48
C GLY A 508 -58.82 -59.87 -47.80
N LEU A 509 -59.18 -58.76 -48.45
CA LEU A 509 -60.44 -58.60 -49.19
C LEU A 509 -60.26 -57.55 -50.32
N THR A 510 -60.03 -58.02 -51.56
CA THR A 510 -60.45 -57.44 -52.87
C THR A 510 -60.08 -55.97 -53.24
N LYS A 511 -59.76 -55.54 -54.47
CA LYS A 511 -59.58 -56.11 -55.81
C LYS A 511 -59.00 -55.00 -56.72
N ALA A 512 -58.00 -55.39 -57.51
CA ALA A 512 -57.54 -54.93 -58.83
C ALA A 512 -57.70 -53.46 -59.30
N ALA A 513 -56.55 -52.87 -59.64
CA ALA A 513 -56.16 -52.22 -60.91
C ALA A 513 -55.06 -51.20 -60.54
N SER A 514 -53.99 -50.91 -61.28
CA SER A 514 -53.40 -51.44 -62.51
C SER A 514 -52.05 -50.71 -62.64
N SER A 515 -50.98 -51.46 -62.92
CA SER A 515 -49.72 -51.05 -63.57
C SER A 515 -49.60 -49.60 -64.08
N SER A 516 -48.50 -48.92 -63.74
CA SER A 516 -47.40 -48.70 -64.69
C SER A 516 -46.20 -48.03 -64.00
N SER A 517 -45.05 -48.36 -64.56
CA SER A 517 -43.69 -47.83 -64.33
C SER A 517 -43.62 -46.30 -64.49
N ASP A 518 -42.61 -45.55 -64.03
CA ASP A 518 -41.17 -45.70 -64.20
C ASP A 518 -40.39 -44.74 -63.26
N ARG A 519 -39.21 -45.22 -62.85
CA ARG A 519 -37.89 -44.56 -62.69
C ARG A 519 -37.75 -43.03 -62.43
N ALA A 520 -36.87 -42.77 -61.45
CA ALA A 520 -35.80 -41.75 -61.39
C ALA A 520 -36.23 -40.28 -61.24
N ALA A 521 -35.51 -39.36 -60.60
CA ALA A 521 -34.33 -39.29 -59.75
C ALA A 521 -34.19 -37.79 -59.36
N VAL A 522 -33.30 -37.45 -58.41
CA VAL A 522 -32.76 -36.09 -58.16
C VAL A 522 -33.79 -35.13 -57.53
N GLY A 523 -33.51 -34.22 -56.62
CA GLY A 523 -32.34 -33.57 -56.02
C GLY A 523 -32.96 -32.38 -55.29
N ASP A 524 -32.63 -32.17 -54.02
CA ASP A 524 -31.65 -31.18 -53.59
C ASP A 524 -32.20 -29.73 -53.48
N GLU A 525 -31.77 -29.13 -52.37
CA GLU A 525 -31.58 -27.70 -52.10
C GLU A 525 -32.72 -26.76 -51.61
N LYS A 526 -32.33 -26.10 -50.49
CA LYS A 526 -32.56 -24.71 -50.02
C LYS A 526 -33.88 -24.46 -49.25
N ASN A 527 -33.89 -23.71 -48.15
CA ASN A 527 -33.09 -22.53 -47.85
C ASN A 527 -33.06 -22.16 -46.34
N LEU A 528 -32.06 -21.34 -46.03
CA LEU A 528 -31.64 -20.64 -44.80
C LEU A 528 -32.74 -19.79 -44.13
N GLY A 529 -32.74 -19.65 -42.79
CA GLY A 529 -32.11 -18.55 -42.03
C GLY A 529 -33.22 -17.85 -41.20
N GLU A 530 -33.07 -17.16 -40.06
CA GLU A 530 -32.00 -16.61 -39.22
C GLU A 530 -32.64 -16.31 -37.83
N GLY A 531 -31.85 -16.00 -36.79
CA GLY A 531 -32.37 -15.34 -35.57
C GLY A 531 -31.50 -15.42 -34.31
N GLU A 532 -30.58 -14.46 -34.17
CA GLU A 532 -29.92 -13.89 -32.96
C GLU A 532 -30.75 -13.88 -31.65
N SER A 533 -30.26 -13.69 -30.42
CA SER A 533 -28.97 -13.43 -29.77
C SER A 533 -29.23 -13.40 -28.23
N THR A 534 -28.22 -13.61 -27.38
CA THR A 534 -27.88 -12.74 -26.22
C THR A 534 -26.78 -13.35 -25.33
N GLU A 535 -26.02 -12.43 -24.74
CA GLU A 535 -24.71 -12.52 -24.10
C GLU A 535 -24.68 -13.11 -22.68
N LYS A 536 -23.52 -13.64 -22.25
CA LYS A 536 -22.70 -13.13 -21.12
C LYS A 536 -21.51 -14.06 -20.84
N GLY A 537 -20.35 -13.47 -20.55
CA GLY A 537 -19.05 -14.14 -20.53
C GLY A 537 -18.38 -14.36 -19.16
N GLY A 538 -17.08 -14.68 -19.25
CA GLY A 538 -16.08 -14.76 -18.16
C GLY A 538 -16.05 -16.10 -17.42
N LYS A 539 -14.95 -16.58 -16.82
CA LYS A 539 -13.52 -16.26 -16.78
C LYS A 539 -12.92 -17.28 -15.79
N GLU A 540 -12.02 -18.17 -16.20
CA GLU A 540 -11.22 -19.04 -15.30
C GLU A 540 -9.79 -19.08 -15.86
N VAL A 541 -8.77 -18.45 -15.26
CA VAL A 541 -8.12 -18.65 -13.95
C VAL A 541 -7.55 -20.06 -13.81
N SER A 542 -6.29 -20.19 -14.22
CA SER A 542 -5.39 -21.29 -13.86
C SER A 542 -5.02 -21.23 -12.38
N PRO A 543 -4.91 -22.37 -11.67
CA PRO A 543 -4.09 -22.48 -10.48
C PRO A 543 -2.67 -22.94 -10.82
N ALA A 544 -1.77 -22.36 -10.04
CA ALA A 544 -0.34 -22.55 -10.02
C ALA A 544 0.12 -23.95 -9.58
N HIS A 545 1.34 -24.27 -9.99
CA HIS A 545 2.36 -24.84 -9.11
C HIS A 545 3.47 -23.82 -8.91
#